data_AF-A0A3G2R8J9-F1
#
_entry.id   AF-A0A3G2R8J9-F1
#
_cell.length_a   1.000
_cell.length_b   1.000
_cell.length_c   1.000
_cell.angle_alpha   90.00
_cell.angle_beta   90.00
_cell.angle_gamma   90.00
#
_symmetry.space_group_name_H-M   'P 1'
#
loop_
_entity.id
_entity.type
_entity.pdbx_description
1 polymer ?
#
loop_
_entity_poly.entity_id
_entity_poly.type
_entity_poly.pdbx_seq_one_letter_code
_entity_poly.pdbx_strand_id
1 'polypeptide(L)'
;MKDTDYDLYTSDIAEVVKVGHEAGIEVKAILEVAMLTDDEVKAACECAVNAGVDFVKTSTGRGGNPSIKHVKIMRSSVPYNVGVKFSGYGSYNSAQLTIMALAAGATRLGTRRAPEIIDEIEAYFKELIIE
;
A
#
# COMPACT_ATOMS: atom_id res chain seq x y z
N MET A 1 -15.71 -1.31 -8.20
CA MET A 1 -15.60 -0.95 -6.77
C MET A 1 -16.78 -0.10 -6.27
N LYS A 2 -16.90 1.18 -6.65
CA LYS A 2 -17.98 2.07 -6.16
C LYS A 2 -19.40 1.63 -6.51
N ASP A 3 -19.57 1.00 -7.67
CA ASP A 3 -20.85 0.46 -8.11
C ASP A 3 -21.13 -0.96 -7.55
N THR A 4 -20.32 -1.42 -6.59
CA THR A 4 -20.45 -2.72 -5.91
C THR A 4 -20.37 -3.98 -6.77
N ASP A 5 -20.00 -3.84 -8.05
CA ASP A 5 -19.68 -4.98 -8.91
C ASP A 5 -18.27 -5.54 -8.58
N TYR A 6 -18.24 -6.43 -7.59
CA TYR A 6 -17.00 -7.03 -7.07
C TYR A 6 -16.48 -8.16 -7.95
N ASP A 7 -17.36 -8.82 -8.70
CA ASP A 7 -16.97 -9.88 -9.64
C ASP A 7 -16.24 -9.29 -10.84
N LEU A 8 -16.76 -8.19 -11.41
CA LEU A 8 -16.06 -7.45 -12.46
C LEU A 8 -14.72 -6.89 -11.96
N TYR A 9 -14.70 -6.32 -10.75
CA TYR A 9 -13.48 -5.76 -10.17
C TYR A 9 -12.41 -6.84 -9.92
N THR A 10 -12.81 -8.00 -9.40
CA THR A 10 -11.90 -9.13 -9.15
C THR A 10 -11.38 -9.72 -10.46
N SER A 11 -12.24 -9.92 -11.45
CA SER A 11 -11.84 -10.49 -12.74
C SER A 11 -10.90 -9.56 -13.54
N ASP A 12 -11.14 -8.24 -13.53
CA ASP A 12 -10.25 -7.26 -14.16
C ASP A 12 -8.82 -7.33 -13.60
N ILE A 13 -8.67 -7.45 -12.27
CA ILE A 13 -7.37 -7.64 -11.63
C ILE A 13 -6.78 -9.00 -12.00
N ALA A 14 -7.58 -10.07 -11.98
CA ALA A 14 -7.11 -11.44 -12.19
C ALA A 14 -6.52 -11.66 -13.59
N GLU A 15 -7.07 -11.02 -14.63
CA GLU A 15 -6.52 -11.10 -15.99
C GLU A 15 -5.12 -10.48 -16.08
N VAL A 16 -4.87 -9.37 -15.37
CA VAL A 16 -3.54 -8.75 -15.30
C VAL A 16 -2.57 -9.61 -14.46
N VAL A 17 -3.05 -10.15 -13.33
CA VAL A 17 -2.27 -11.06 -12.48
C VAL A 17 -1.81 -12.27 -13.28
N LYS A 18 -2.72 -12.92 -14.01
CA LYS A 18 -2.42 -14.08 -14.85
C LYS A 18 -1.28 -13.79 -15.83
N VAL A 19 -1.38 -12.73 -16.62
CA VAL A 19 -0.34 -12.37 -17.60
C VAL A 19 0.98 -12.00 -16.91
N GLY A 20 0.92 -11.30 -15.78
CA GLY A 20 2.12 -10.96 -14.99
C GLY A 20 2.83 -12.21 -14.47
N HIS A 21 2.09 -13.15 -13.88
CA HIS A 21 2.62 -14.39 -13.32
C HIS A 21 3.12 -15.36 -14.39
N GLU A 22 2.47 -15.45 -15.55
CA GLU A 22 2.96 -16.21 -16.72
C GLU A 22 4.35 -15.70 -17.19
N ALA A 23 4.61 -14.40 -16.98
CA ALA A 23 5.91 -13.79 -17.25
C ALA A 23 6.89 -13.78 -16.05
N GLY A 24 6.50 -14.35 -14.89
CA GLY A 24 7.31 -14.34 -13.68
C GLY A 24 7.43 -12.97 -12.99
N ILE A 25 6.44 -12.09 -13.15
CA ILE A 25 6.43 -10.71 -12.65
C ILE A 25 5.41 -10.56 -11.51
N GLU A 26 5.84 -9.97 -10.39
CA GLU A 26 4.95 -9.61 -9.27
C GLU A 26 3.96 -8.48 -9.64
N VAL A 27 2.67 -8.72 -9.39
CA VAL A 27 1.57 -7.79 -9.67
C VAL A 27 1.08 -7.09 -8.40
N LYS A 28 0.75 -5.81 -8.53
CA LYS A 28 0.37 -4.92 -7.43
C LYS A 28 -0.89 -4.16 -7.79
N ALA A 29 -1.99 -4.38 -7.09
CA ALA A 29 -3.23 -3.62 -7.31
C ALA A 29 -3.19 -2.30 -6.54
N ILE A 30 -3.36 -1.17 -7.24
CA ILE A 30 -3.52 0.14 -6.60
C ILE A 30 -5.00 0.36 -6.30
N LEU A 31 -5.35 0.48 -5.02
CA LEU A 31 -6.76 0.56 -4.60
C LEU A 31 -7.29 2.00 -4.53
N GLU A 32 -6.41 2.99 -4.57
CA GLU A 32 -6.72 4.42 -4.41
C GLU A 32 -7.57 4.70 -3.15
N VAL A 33 -7.08 4.22 -2.01
CA VAL A 33 -7.82 4.13 -0.74
C VAL A 33 -8.31 5.48 -0.21
N ALA A 34 -7.72 6.61 -0.62
CA ALA A 34 -8.19 7.94 -0.21
C ALA A 34 -9.57 8.30 -0.78
N MET A 35 -10.04 7.58 -1.80
CA MET A 35 -11.37 7.74 -2.39
C MET A 35 -12.39 6.72 -1.85
N LEU A 36 -11.97 5.81 -0.98
CA LEU A 36 -12.77 4.70 -0.49
C LEU A 36 -13.16 4.91 0.98
N THR A 37 -14.33 4.40 1.36
CA THR A 37 -14.68 4.20 2.77
C THR A 37 -13.87 3.05 3.36
N ASP A 38 -13.83 2.92 4.68
CA ASP A 38 -13.13 1.80 5.33
C ASP A 38 -13.63 0.43 4.84
N ASP A 39 -14.95 0.27 4.69
CA ASP A 39 -15.56 -0.97 4.20
C ASP A 39 -15.21 -1.25 2.73
N GLU A 40 -15.15 -0.20 1.90
CA GLU A 40 -14.71 -0.33 0.52
C GLU A 40 -13.21 -0.66 0.42
N VAL A 41 -12.36 -0.13 1.31
CA VAL A 41 -10.93 -0.50 1.38
C VAL A 41 -10.80 -1.99 1.71
N LYS A 42 -11.58 -2.48 2.68
CA LYS A 42 -11.60 -3.91 3.03
C LYS A 42 -12.05 -4.76 1.85
N ALA A 43 -13.19 -4.44 1.24
CA ALA A 43 -13.70 -5.16 0.08
C ALA A 43 -12.72 -5.15 -1.11
N ALA A 44 -12.08 -4.01 -1.39
CA ALA A 44 -11.08 -3.90 -2.44
C ALA A 44 -9.84 -4.78 -2.16
N CYS A 45 -9.41 -4.88 -0.90
CA CYS A 45 -8.34 -5.81 -0.50
C CYS A 45 -8.75 -7.27 -0.72
N GLU A 46 -9.95 -7.66 -0.29
CA GLU A 46 -10.47 -9.02 -0.45
C GLU A 46 -10.57 -9.41 -1.93
N CYS A 47 -11.10 -8.51 -2.78
CA CYS A 47 -11.14 -8.71 -4.24
C CYS A 47 -9.74 -8.89 -4.82
N ALA A 48 -8.79 -8.02 -4.45
CA ALA A 48 -7.42 -8.12 -4.97
C ALA A 48 -6.72 -9.42 -4.52
N VAL A 49 -6.95 -9.86 -3.28
CA VAL A 49 -6.44 -11.15 -2.77
C VAL A 49 -7.03 -12.31 -3.56
N ASN A 50 -8.35 -12.31 -3.78
CA ASN A 50 -9.02 -13.36 -4.57
C ASN A 50 -8.54 -13.38 -6.04
N ALA A 51 -8.15 -12.23 -6.58
CA ALA A 51 -7.56 -12.12 -7.91
C ALA A 51 -6.09 -12.59 -7.97
N GLY A 52 -5.45 -12.87 -6.82
CA GLY A 52 -4.10 -13.44 -6.76
C GLY A 52 -2.96 -12.42 -6.77
N VAL A 53 -3.18 -11.17 -6.35
CA VAL A 53 -2.10 -10.16 -6.33
C VAL A 53 -1.00 -10.49 -5.32
N ASP A 54 0.22 -10.07 -5.62
CA ASP A 54 1.35 -10.15 -4.69
C ASP A 54 1.34 -8.98 -3.69
N PHE A 55 0.83 -7.83 -4.10
CA PHE A 55 0.69 -6.65 -3.26
C PHE A 55 -0.63 -5.91 -3.47
N VAL A 56 -1.17 -5.38 -2.39
CA VAL A 56 -2.10 -4.25 -2.43
C VAL A 56 -1.33 -2.95 -2.20
N LYS A 57 -1.67 -1.90 -2.95
CA LYS A 57 -1.01 -0.59 -2.90
C LYS A 57 -2.01 0.51 -2.62
N THR A 58 -1.64 1.43 -1.73
CA THR A 58 -2.55 2.49 -1.27
C THR A 58 -3.01 3.43 -2.38
N SER A 59 -2.07 4.12 -3.06
CA SER A 59 -2.41 5.29 -3.88
C SER A 59 -1.54 5.49 -5.12
N THR A 60 -2.07 6.14 -6.14
CA THR A 60 -1.30 6.56 -7.32
C THR A 60 -0.45 7.80 -7.07
N GLY A 61 -0.84 8.63 -6.09
CA GLY A 61 -0.27 9.95 -5.83
C GLY A 61 -1.00 11.10 -6.54
N ARG A 62 -2.14 10.84 -7.18
CA ARG A 62 -3.01 11.85 -7.80
C ARG A 62 -4.41 11.95 -7.17
N GLY A 63 -4.86 10.90 -6.48
CA GLY A 63 -6.21 10.78 -5.92
C GLY A 63 -6.35 11.12 -4.43
N GLY A 64 -5.42 11.90 -3.86
CA GLY A 64 -5.34 12.17 -2.42
C GLY A 64 -4.27 11.33 -1.71
N ASN A 65 -4.02 11.66 -0.44
CA ASN A 65 -3.01 10.97 0.37
C ASN A 65 -3.69 9.94 1.30
N PRO A 66 -3.20 8.69 1.33
CA PRO A 66 -3.70 7.70 2.26
C PRO A 66 -3.25 8.01 3.69
N SER A 67 -4.08 7.64 4.66
CA SER A 67 -3.75 7.72 6.08
C SER A 67 -3.10 6.42 6.58
N ILE A 68 -2.47 6.48 7.75
CA ILE A 68 -1.99 5.28 8.46
C ILE A 68 -3.15 4.34 8.82
N LYS A 69 -4.35 4.87 9.03
CA LYS A 69 -5.56 4.06 9.24
C LYS A 69 -5.84 3.15 8.04
N HIS A 70 -5.68 3.66 6.81
CA HIS A 70 -5.83 2.84 5.61
C HIS A 70 -4.82 1.69 5.57
N VAL A 71 -3.56 1.92 5.94
CA VAL A 71 -2.54 0.86 6.00
C VAL A 71 -2.94 -0.24 7.00
N LYS A 72 -3.46 0.14 8.18
CA LYS A 72 -3.94 -0.82 9.18
C LYS A 72 -5.08 -1.67 8.64
N ILE A 73 -6.08 -1.05 8.00
CA ILE A 73 -7.22 -1.77 7.40
C ILE A 73 -6.72 -2.71 6.30
N MET A 74 -5.86 -2.24 5.40
CA MET A 74 -5.31 -3.07 4.33
C MET A 74 -4.54 -4.27 4.90
N ARG A 75 -3.69 -4.04 5.91
CA ARG A 75 -2.91 -5.11 6.53
C ARG A 75 -3.80 -6.16 7.19
N SER A 76 -4.86 -5.75 7.89
CA SER A 76 -5.81 -6.69 8.50
C SER A 76 -6.69 -7.41 7.49
N SER A 77 -6.76 -6.93 6.24
CA SER A 77 -7.65 -7.47 5.20
C SER A 77 -6.94 -8.39 4.19
N VAL A 78 -5.62 -8.55 4.29
CA VAL A 78 -4.85 -9.39 3.36
C VAL A 78 -4.02 -10.45 4.12
N PRO A 79 -3.84 -11.67 3.58
CA PRO A 79 -3.05 -12.71 4.22
C PRO A 79 -1.56 -12.33 4.28
N TYR A 80 -0.79 -12.97 5.15
CA TYR A 80 0.59 -12.59 5.43
C TYR A 80 1.51 -12.58 4.19
N ASN A 81 1.27 -13.51 3.26
CA ASN A 81 2.03 -13.62 2.01
C ASN A 81 1.73 -12.50 1.00
N VAL A 82 0.63 -11.75 1.17
CA VAL A 82 0.32 -10.58 0.33
C VAL A 82 0.89 -9.33 1.01
N GLY A 83 1.74 -8.62 0.28
CA GLY A 83 2.39 -7.42 0.76
C GLY A 83 1.47 -6.19 0.75
N VAL A 84 1.76 -5.23 1.64
CA VAL A 84 1.09 -3.93 1.66
C VAL A 84 2.10 -2.87 1.25
N LYS A 85 1.87 -2.22 0.11
CA LYS A 85 2.72 -1.14 -0.38
C LYS A 85 2.11 0.22 -0.05
N PHE A 86 2.78 0.96 0.82
CA PHE A 86 2.42 2.35 1.13
C PHE A 86 3.05 3.31 0.11
N SER A 87 2.22 4.18 -0.48
CA SER A 87 2.63 5.31 -1.33
C SER A 87 1.65 6.46 -1.19
N GLY A 88 2.05 7.67 -1.58
CA GLY A 88 1.23 8.89 -1.39
C GLY A 88 1.64 9.67 -0.14
N TYR A 89 2.94 9.93 0.01
CA TYR A 89 3.54 10.59 1.18
C TYR A 89 3.09 12.04 1.42
N GLY A 90 2.39 12.68 0.47
CA GLY A 90 2.04 14.09 0.55
C GLY A 90 3.26 15.00 0.74
N SER A 91 3.03 16.14 1.40
CA SER A 91 4.00 17.24 1.50
C SER A 91 4.81 17.25 2.81
N TYR A 92 4.36 16.56 3.86
CA TYR A 92 4.86 16.76 5.23
C TYR A 92 5.48 15.48 5.83
N ASN A 93 6.62 15.65 6.51
CA ASN A 93 7.42 14.67 7.26
C ASN A 93 7.40 13.21 6.75
N SER A 94 8.16 12.95 5.68
CA SER A 94 8.18 11.63 5.04
C SER A 94 8.94 10.56 5.84
N ALA A 95 9.89 10.93 6.70
CA ALA A 95 10.61 9.99 7.57
C ALA A 95 9.69 9.41 8.65
N GLN A 96 9.00 10.26 9.40
CA GLN A 96 8.04 9.81 10.42
C GLN A 96 6.92 8.97 9.80
N LEU A 97 6.38 9.43 8.67
CA LEU A 97 5.33 8.69 7.96
C LEU A 97 5.81 7.31 7.48
N THR A 98 7.07 7.19 7.06
CA THR A 98 7.70 5.91 6.72
C THR A 98 7.70 4.96 7.92
N ILE A 99 8.20 5.41 9.07
CA ILE A 99 8.25 4.61 10.29
C ILE A 99 6.83 4.17 10.70
N MET A 100 5.87 5.08 10.69
CA MET A 100 4.47 4.79 11.03
C MET A 100 3.83 3.80 10.05
N ALA A 101 4.10 3.90 8.75
CA ALA A 101 3.57 2.98 7.75
C ALA A 101 4.13 1.56 7.93
N LEU A 102 5.44 1.43 8.18
CA LEU A 102 6.07 0.15 8.50
C LEU A 102 5.47 -0.46 9.77
N ALA A 103 5.35 0.33 10.84
CA ALA A 103 4.74 -0.10 12.10
C ALA A 103 3.26 -0.50 11.94
N ALA A 104 2.53 0.11 11.01
CA ALA A 104 1.16 -0.25 10.67
C ALA A 104 1.04 -1.50 9.78
N GLY A 105 2.16 -2.04 9.31
CA GLY A 105 2.22 -3.30 8.55
C GLY A 105 2.43 -3.14 7.04
N ALA A 106 2.83 -1.95 6.56
CA ALA A 106 3.36 -1.84 5.20
C ALA A 106 4.67 -2.64 5.09
N THR A 107 4.83 -3.40 4.00
CA THR A 107 6.03 -4.19 3.70
C THR A 107 6.84 -3.60 2.55
N ARG A 108 6.29 -2.60 1.85
CA ARG A 108 6.99 -1.86 0.79
C ARG A 108 6.59 -0.39 0.82
N LEU A 109 7.53 0.48 0.48
CA LEU A 109 7.33 1.93 0.40
C LEU A 109 7.51 2.41 -1.04
N GLY A 110 6.64 3.32 -1.49
CA GLY A 110 6.68 3.96 -2.80
C GLY A 110 6.80 5.46 -2.66
N THR A 111 8.02 5.99 -2.83
CA THR A 111 8.36 7.41 -2.68
C THR A 111 9.45 7.81 -3.68
N ARG A 112 9.51 9.10 -4.02
CA ARG A 112 10.63 9.71 -4.77
C ARG A 112 11.69 10.31 -3.86
N ARG A 113 11.42 10.35 -2.55
CA ARG A 113 12.24 11.02 -1.52
C ARG A 113 13.04 10.03 -0.67
N ALA A 114 13.44 8.90 -1.26
CA ALA A 114 14.07 7.83 -0.50
C ALA A 114 15.41 8.27 0.13
N PRO A 115 16.30 9.00 -0.56
CA PRO A 115 17.54 9.50 0.05
C PRO A 115 17.27 10.39 1.27
N GLU A 116 16.37 11.37 1.14
CA GLU A 116 16.09 12.31 2.23
C GLU A 116 15.45 11.62 3.45
N ILE A 117 14.58 10.63 3.21
CA ILE A 117 13.99 9.82 4.26
C ILE A 117 15.07 9.03 5.02
N ILE A 118 16.04 8.45 4.30
CA ILE A 118 17.12 7.68 4.92
C ILE A 118 17.98 8.61 5.79
N ASP A 119 18.43 9.74 5.24
CA ASP A 119 19.26 10.71 5.97
C ASP A 119 18.57 11.21 7.24
N GLU A 120 17.26 11.53 7.17
CA GLU A 120 16.48 12.01 8.30
C GLU A 120 16.26 10.92 9.36
N ILE A 121 15.99 9.68 8.96
CA ILE A 121 15.88 8.55 9.89
C ILE A 121 17.23 8.29 10.58
N GLU A 122 18.34 8.31 9.85
CA GLU A 122 19.67 8.15 10.44
C GLU A 122 19.98 9.25 11.47
N ALA A 123 19.62 10.49 11.19
CA ALA A 123 19.79 11.60 12.14
C ALA A 123 18.99 11.36 13.43
N TYR A 124 17.71 10.96 13.31
CA TYR A 124 16.88 10.65 14.47
C TYR A 124 17.51 9.56 15.37
N PHE A 125 18.01 8.49 14.76
CA PHE A 125 18.59 7.38 15.52
C PHE A 125 20.01 7.66 16.03
N LYS A 126 20.81 8.49 15.36
CA LYS A 126 22.09 8.94 15.90
C LYS A 126 21.89 9.65 17.23
N GLU A 127 20.91 10.55 17.35
CA GLU A 127 20.62 11.24 18.60
C GLU A 127 20.09 10.31 19.71
N LEU A 128 19.48 9.18 19.35
CA LEU A 128 18.97 8.16 20.28
C LEU A 128 20.03 7.13 20.73
N ILE A 129 21.08 6.92 19.93
CA ILE A 129 22.08 5.85 20.10
C ILE A 129 23.44 6.41 20.57
N ILE A 130 23.59 7.72 20.74
CA ILE A 130 24.76 8.29 21.41
C ILE A 130 24.66 7.98 22.91
N GLU A 131 25.64 7.19 23.38
CA GLU A 131 25.91 6.79 24.77
C GLU A 131 25.97 7.96 25.77
#